data_AF-A0A2V3VHX4-F1
#
_entry.id   AF-A0A2V3VHX4-F1
#
_cell.length_a   1.000
_cell.length_b   1.000
_cell.length_c   1.000
_cell.angle_alpha   90.00
_cell.angle_beta   90.00
_cell.angle_gamma   90.00
#
_symmetry.space_group_name_H-M   'P 1'
#
loop_
_entity.id
_entity.type
_entity.pdbx_description
1 polymer ?
#
loop_
_entity_poly.entity_id
_entity_poly.type
_entity_poly.pdbx_seq_one_letter_code
_entity_poly.pdbx_strand_id
1 'polypeptide(L)'
;MANKQLPIEKVRELLRLKFEEKLPHRIIGRTLGIGHVSVCYLSKKFVAGGQTWPTQLNNDELKLLFYRKKLPFVQSAHYPTLMK
;
A
#
# COMPACT_ATOMS: atom_id res chain seq x y z
N MET A 1 2.57 -3.04 -19.16
CA MET A 1 2.37 -2.60 -17.76
C MET A 1 1.11 -3.27 -17.22
N ALA A 2 1.21 -4.49 -16.71
CA ALA A 2 0.10 -5.13 -16.01
C ALA A 2 0.12 -4.61 -14.56
N ASN A 3 -0.84 -3.75 -14.23
CA ASN A 3 -1.00 -3.16 -12.90
C ASN A 3 -1.60 -4.22 -11.95
N LYS A 4 -0.92 -5.34 -11.79
CA LYS A 4 -1.36 -6.44 -10.91
C LYS A 4 -1.16 -5.96 -9.48
N GLN A 5 -2.26 -5.89 -8.74
CA GLN A 5 -2.20 -5.66 -7.30
C GLN A 5 -1.33 -6.77 -6.70
N LEU A 6 -0.28 -6.37 -5.98
CA LEU A 6 0.55 -7.31 -5.26
C LEU A 6 -0.22 -7.78 -4.04
N PRO A 7 -0.14 -9.08 -3.71
CA PRO A 7 -0.69 -9.57 -2.46
C PRO A 7 -0.01 -8.84 -1.30
N ILE A 8 -0.80 -8.47 -0.29
CA ILE A 8 -0.31 -7.63 0.80
C ILE A 8 0.80 -8.30 1.61
N GLU A 9 0.82 -9.62 1.65
CA GLU A 9 1.88 -10.43 2.24
C GLU A 9 3.23 -10.12 1.59
N LYS A 10 3.29 -10.06 0.25
CA LYS A 10 4.52 -9.68 -0.48
C LYS A 10 4.91 -8.23 -0.23
N VAL A 11 3.94 -7.33 -0.07
CA VAL A 11 4.23 -5.92 0.27
C VAL A 11 4.81 -5.83 1.68
N ARG A 12 4.30 -6.62 2.63
CA ARG A 12 4.81 -6.67 4.00
C ARG A 12 6.23 -7.23 4.04
N GLU A 13 6.49 -8.33 3.33
CA GLU A 13 7.85 -8.85 3.19
C GLU A 13 8.79 -7.84 2.52
N LEU A 14 8.34 -7.16 1.46
CA LEU A 14 9.12 -6.11 0.81
C LEU A 14 9.54 -5.01 1.79
N LEU A 15 8.60 -4.55 2.62
CA LEU A 15 8.86 -3.52 3.63
C LEU A 15 9.81 -4.06 4.70
N ARG A 16 9.62 -5.29 5.17
CA ARG A 16 10.54 -5.95 6.11
C ARG A 16 11.95 -6.02 5.55
N LEU A 17 12.15 -6.61 4.37
CA LEU A 17 13.45 -6.70 3.70
C LEU A 17 14.09 -5.32 3.47
N LYS A 18 13.26 -4.30 3.21
CA LYS A 18 13.74 -2.94 2.95
C LYS A 18 14.16 -2.19 4.21
N PHE A 19 13.38 -2.26 5.28
CA PHE A 19 13.57 -1.44 6.47
C PHE A 19 14.26 -2.19 7.62
N GLU A 20 13.99 -3.49 7.77
CA GLU A 20 14.63 -4.36 8.76
C GLU A 20 16.01 -4.79 8.26
N GLU A 21 16.09 -5.39 7.07
CA GLU A 21 17.35 -5.92 6.52
C GLU A 21 18.12 -4.90 5.65
N LYS A 22 17.54 -3.72 5.37
CA LYS A 22 18.15 -2.66 4.56
C LYS A 22 18.64 -3.12 3.18
N LEU A 23 17.98 -4.11 2.59
CA LEU A 23 18.40 -4.67 1.32
C LEU A 23 18.17 -3.71 0.13
N PRO A 24 19.01 -3.80 -0.92
CA PRO A 24 18.84 -2.99 -2.12
C PRO A 24 17.63 -3.47 -2.95
N HIS A 25 16.97 -2.53 -3.62
CA HIS A 25 15.71 -2.78 -4.35
C HIS A 25 15.80 -3.89 -5.41
N ARG A 26 16.97 -4.07 -6.00
CA ARG A 26 17.22 -5.14 -6.99
C ARG A 26 17.17 -6.53 -6.37
N ILE A 27 17.71 -6.69 -5.16
CA ILE A 27 17.72 -7.97 -4.44
C ILE A 27 16.30 -8.28 -3.97
N ILE A 28 15.64 -7.31 -3.35
CA ILE A 28 14.24 -7.45 -2.91
C ILE A 28 13.32 -7.85 -4.08
N GLY A 29 13.51 -7.21 -5.24
CA GLY A 29 12.77 -7.54 -6.45
C GLY A 29 13.01 -8.98 -6.92
N ARG A 30 14.27 -9.46 -6.91
CA ARG A 30 14.57 -10.86 -7.22
C ARG A 30 13.95 -11.83 -6.22
N THR A 31 14.05 -11.55 -4.92
CA THR A 31 13.52 -12.41 -3.86
C THR A 31 12.00 -12.58 -3.96
N LEU A 32 11.27 -11.49 -4.24
CA LEU A 32 9.81 -11.51 -4.28
C LEU A 32 9.23 -11.79 -5.68
N GLY A 33 10.09 -11.85 -6.71
CA GLY A 33 9.69 -11.95 -8.11
C GLY A 33 9.00 -10.70 -8.64
N ILE A 34 9.40 -9.52 -8.14
CA ILE A 34 8.80 -8.21 -8.47
C ILE A 34 9.85 -7.36 -9.21
N GLY A 35 9.41 -6.60 -10.22
CA GLY A 35 10.28 -5.62 -10.86
C GLY A 35 10.83 -4.58 -9.87
N HIS A 36 12.13 -4.30 -9.93
CA HIS A 36 12.79 -3.33 -9.04
C HIS A 36 12.13 -1.93 -9.04
N VAL A 37 11.50 -1.55 -10.16
CA VAL A 37 10.74 -0.29 -10.29
C VAL A 37 9.52 -0.29 -9.37
N SER A 38 8.77 -1.39 -9.32
CA SER A 38 7.63 -1.54 -8.41
C SER A 38 8.08 -1.51 -6.95
N VAL A 39 9.24 -2.10 -6.65
CA VAL A 39 9.83 -2.03 -5.31
C VAL A 39 10.14 -0.59 -4.90
N CYS A 40 10.80 0.15 -5.80
CA CYS A 40 11.11 1.56 -5.58
C CYS A 40 9.83 2.40 -5.38
N TYR A 41 8.81 2.17 -6.21
CA TYR A 41 7.53 2.86 -6.13
C TYR A 41 6.81 2.59 -4.81
N LEU A 42 6.70 1.32 -4.39
CA LEU A 42 6.05 0.94 -3.14
C LEU A 42 6.80 1.50 -1.93
N SER A 43 8.13 1.41 -1.92
CA SER A 43 8.95 1.97 -0.84
C SER A 43 8.75 3.49 -0.72
N LYS A 44 8.78 4.21 -1.83
CA LYS A 44 8.51 5.66 -1.84
C LYS A 44 7.09 5.98 -1.36
N LYS A 45 6.08 5.21 -1.79
CA LYS A 45 4.69 5.39 -1.38
C LYS A 45 4.50 5.18 0.13
N PHE A 46 5.20 4.20 0.70
CA PHE A 46 5.18 3.94 2.14
C PHE A 46 5.77 5.12 2.93
N VAL A 47 6.94 5.60 2.52
CA VAL A 47 7.60 6.77 3.15
C VAL A 47 6.76 8.04 2.96
N ALA A 48 6.17 8.24 1.78
CA ALA A 48 5.28 9.37 1.50
C ALA A 48 3.99 9.32 2.32
N GLY A 49 3.55 8.13 2.75
CA GLY A 49 2.48 7.94 3.71
C GLY A 49 2.85 8.32 5.14
N GLY A 50 4.09 8.76 5.39
CA GLY A 50 4.60 9.08 6.73
C GLY A 50 4.73 7.86 7.64
N GLN A 51 4.63 6.65 7.08
CA GLN A 51 4.70 5.42 7.85
C GLN A 51 6.15 4.99 8.03
N THR A 52 6.45 4.50 9.23
CA THR A 52 7.74 3.93 9.58
C THR A 52 7.60 2.44 9.85
N TRP A 53 8.65 1.68 9.55
CA TRP A 53 8.73 0.28 9.92
C TRP A 53 9.46 0.15 11.27
N PRO A 54 9.03 -0.73 12.18
CA PRO A 54 7.90 -1.66 12.09
C PRO A 54 6.56 -0.92 12.14
N THR A 55 5.70 -1.20 11.17
CA THR A 55 4.36 -0.63 11.14
C THR A 55 3.43 -1.49 11.99
N GLN A 56 2.70 -0.87 12.91
CA GLN A 56 1.64 -1.55 13.68
C GLN A 56 0.36 -1.77 12.86
N LEU A 57 0.35 -1.38 11.58
CA LEU A 57 -0.80 -1.52 10.70
C LEU A 57 -1.06 -2.99 10.36
N ASN A 58 -2.35 -3.34 10.39
CA ASN A 58 -2.81 -4.64 9.95
C ASN A 58 -2.77 -4.76 8.43
N ASN A 59 -2.87 -5.99 7.93
CA ASN A 59 -2.85 -6.27 6.48
C ASN A 59 -3.93 -5.47 5.72
N ASP A 60 -5.13 -5.34 6.28
CA ASP A 60 -6.21 -4.54 5.66
C ASP A 60 -5.90 -3.05 5.59
N GLU A 61 -5.30 -2.48 6.64
CA GLU A 61 -4.92 -1.06 6.66
C GLU A 61 -3.76 -0.75 5.71
N LEU A 62 -2.76 -1.64 5.66
CA LEU A 62 -1.71 -1.61 4.66
C LEU A 62 -2.30 -1.65 3.25
N LYS A 63 -3.28 -2.53 3.02
CA LYS A 63 -3.96 -2.65 1.73
C LYS A 63 -4.69 -1.35 1.38
N LEU A 64 -5.36 -0.73 2.35
CA LEU A 64 -5.99 0.58 2.17
C LEU A 64 -4.98 1.69 1.87
N LEU A 65 -3.78 1.67 2.44
CA LEU A 65 -2.74 2.67 2.18
C LEU A 65 -2.14 2.53 0.78
N PHE A 66 -1.82 1.30 0.35
CA PHE A 66 -1.20 1.03 -0.94
C PHE A 66 -2.19 1.01 -2.10
N TYR A 67 -3.34 0.38 -1.90
CA TYR A 67 -4.37 0.18 -2.90
C TYR A 67 -5.59 1.07 -2.68
N ARG A 68 -5.46 2.17 -1.92
CA ARG A 68 -6.52 3.16 -1.72
C ARG A 68 -7.20 3.45 -3.05
N LYS A 69 -8.28 2.71 -3.31
CA LYS A 69 -9.33 3.11 -4.22
C LYS A 69 -9.75 4.43 -3.59
N LYS A 70 -9.78 5.52 -4.35
CA LYS A 70 -10.66 6.63 -3.97
C LYS A 70 -11.99 5.95 -3.65
N LEU A 71 -12.31 5.78 -2.37
CA LEU A 71 -13.68 5.51 -1.98
C LEU A 71 -14.41 6.71 -2.59
N PRO A 72 -15.33 6.52 -3.55
CA PRO A 72 -16.23 7.60 -3.86
C PRO A 72 -16.83 7.97 -2.52
N PHE A 73 -16.58 9.22 -2.13
CA PHE A 73 -17.16 9.85 -0.96
C PHE A 73 -18.62 9.43 -0.89
N VAL A 74 -18.96 8.50 0.01
CA VAL A 74 -20.35 8.23 0.34
C VAL A 74 -20.77 9.44 1.14
N GLN A 75 -21.23 10.48 0.43
CA GLN A 75 -22.05 11.50 1.03
C GLN A 75 -23.23 10.77 1.63
N SER A 76 -23.23 10.66 2.95
CA SER A 76 -24.45 10.44 3.72
C SER A 76 -25.35 11.65 3.48
N ALA A 77 -26.06 11.66 2.35
CA ALA A 77 -27.16 12.56 2.11
C ALA A 77 -28.32 12.07 2.98
N HIS A 78 -28.32 12.55 4.21
CA HIS A 78 -29.54 12.69 5.00
C HIS A 78 -30.48 13.57 4.16
N TYR A 79 -31.50 12.97 3.54
CA TYR A 79 -32.56 13.72 2.86
C TYR A 79 -33.62 14.09 3.90
N PRO A 80 -33.75 15.36 4.32
CA PRO A 80 -35.01 15.84 4.87
C PRO A 80 -35.97 16.00 3.70
N THR A 81 -36.81 15.00 3.44
CA THR A 81 -37.91 15.15 2.48
C THR A 81 -38.93 16.11 3.08
N LEU A 82 -38.89 17.33 2.56
CA LEU A 82 -39.85 18.39 2.82
C LEU A 82 -41.25 17.96 2.39
N MET A 83 -42.20 18.19 3.29
CA MET A 83 -43.65 18.09 3.13
C MET A 83 -44.14 18.84 1.88
N LYS A 84 -45.18 18.28 1.26
CA LYS A 84 -46.08 18.99 0.34
C LYS A 84 -47.51 18.58 0.63
#